data_AF-A0A8J6VW93-F1
#
_entry.id   AF-A0A8J6VW93-F1
#
_cell.length_a   1.000
_cell.length_b   1.000
_cell.length_c   1.000
_cell.angle_alpha   90.00
_cell.angle_beta   90.00
_cell.angle_gamma   90.00
#
_symmetry.space_group_name_H-M   'P 1'
#
loop_
_entity.id
_entity.type
_entity.pdbx_description
1 polymer ?
#
loop_
_entity_poly.entity_id
_entity_poly.type
_entity_poly.pdbx_seq_one_letter_code
_entity_poly.pdbx_strand_id
1 'polypeptide(L)' 'MKAQNHHAAFTLEQLEKHFSKFDNHCAYCGKHTKLTIDHFIPISLGGSDCLSNILPAC' A
#
# COMPACT_ATOMS: atom_id res chain seq x y z
N MET A 1 17.90 -15.19 16.43
CA MET A 1 16.53 -15.02 15.87
C MET A 1 16.44 -13.57 15.42
N LYS A 2 16.43 -13.28 14.10
CA LYS A 2 16.28 -11.91 13.62
C LYS A 2 14.78 -11.67 13.50
N ALA A 3 14.22 -10.85 14.39
CA ALA A 3 12.89 -10.29 14.18
C ALA A 3 12.98 -9.48 12.88
N GLN A 4 12.38 -10.00 11.81
CA GLN A 4 12.26 -9.26 10.57
C GLN A 4 11.23 -8.17 10.85
N ASN A 5 11.71 -6.94 11.08
CA ASN A 5 10.86 -5.77 11.19
C ASN A 5 10.25 -5.53 9.81
N HIS A 6 9.11 -6.17 9.54
CA HIS A 6 8.35 -6.05 8.30
C HIS A 6 7.56 -4.74 8.20
N HIS A 7 7.90 -3.74 9.02
CA HIS A 7 7.29 -2.43 9.02
C HIS A 7 8.34 -1.41 8.59
N ALA A 8 8.16 -0.83 7.40
CA ALA A 8 8.89 0.36 7.02
C ALA A 8 7.92 1.53 7.16
N ALA A 9 8.11 2.35 8.20
CA ALA A 9 7.25 3.50 8.44
C ALA A 9 7.25 4.42 7.20
N PHE A 10 6.06 4.83 6.78
CA PHE A 10 5.86 5.85 5.75
C PHE A 10 4.95 6.95 6.28
N THR A 11 5.16 8.17 5.80
CA THR A 11 4.32 9.33 6.12
C THR A 11 3.08 9.35 5.23
N LEU A 12 2.08 10.15 5.61
CA LEU A 12 0.90 10.41 4.77
C LEU A 12 1.31 11.01 3.42
N GLU A 13 2.24 11.96 3.40
CA GLU A 13 2.76 12.55 2.15
C GLU A 13 3.39 11.49 1.23
N GLN A 14 4.14 10.54 1.79
CA GLN A 14 4.72 9.45 1.02
C GLN A 14 3.65 8.52 0.45
N LEU A 15 2.59 8.25 1.22
CA LEU A 15 1.44 7.48 0.78
C LEU A 15 0.67 8.19 -0.35
N GLU A 16 0.40 9.49 -0.20
CA GLU A 16 -0.24 10.32 -1.22
C GLU A 16 0.57 10.34 -2.52
N LYS A 17 1.89 10.53 -2.42
CA LYS A 17 2.81 10.46 -3.57
C LYS A 17 2.89 9.05 -4.17
N HIS A 18 2.63 8.01 -3.39
CA HIS A 18 2.53 6.65 -3.90
C HIS A 18 1.23 6.46 -4.67
N PHE A 19 0.10 6.91 -4.13
CA PHE A 19 -1.22 6.83 -4.75
C PHE A 19 -1.30 7.65 -6.05
N SER A 20 -0.58 8.78 -6.13
CA SER A 20 -0.50 9.57 -7.35
C SER A 20 0.19 8.84 -8.51
N LYS A 21 1.04 7.82 -8.25
CA LYS A 21 1.61 6.96 -9.29
C LYS A 21 0.58 6.00 -9.91
N PHE A 22 -0.55 5.81 -9.24
CA PHE A 22 -1.72 5.09 -9.75
C PHE A 22 -2.77 6.05 -10.30
N ASP A 23 -2.39 7.30 -10.58
CA ASP A 23 -3.29 8.39 -10.97
C ASP A 23 -4.46 8.59 -9.98
N ASN A 24 -4.30 8.20 -8.70
CA ASN A 24 -5.38 8.13 -7.71
C ASN A 24 -6.58 7.25 -8.14
N HIS A 25 -6.33 6.19 -8.91
CA HIS A 25 -7.32 5.17 -9.25
C HIS A 25 -7.06 3.86 -8.49
N CYS A 26 -8.11 3.07 -8.30
CA CYS A 26 -7.99 1.74 -7.73
C CYS A 26 -7.09 0.85 -8.61
N ALA A 27 -6.08 0.23 -8.02
CA ALA A 27 -5.13 -0.65 -8.71
C ALA A 27 -5.81 -1.89 -9.34
N TYR A 28 -6.98 -2.30 -8.82
CA TYR A 28 -7.70 -3.47 -9.31
C TYR A 28 -8.71 -3.15 -10.41
N CYS A 29 -9.55 -2.12 -10.21
CA CYS A 29 -10.66 -1.83 -11.13
C CYS A 29 -10.48 -0.56 -11.96
N GLY A 30 -9.44 0.24 -11.69
CA GLY A 30 -9.16 1.48 -12.41
C GLY A 30 -10.17 2.60 -12.17
N LYS A 31 -11.02 2.53 -11.13
CA LYS A 31 -11.98 3.60 -10.80
C LYS A 31 -11.35 4.65 -9.90
N HIS A 32 -11.69 5.91 -10.14
CA HIS A 32 -11.41 7.02 -9.23
C HIS A 32 -12.56 7.12 -8.22
N THR A 33 -12.33 6.64 -7.00
CA THR A 33 -13.29 6.65 -5.89
C THR A 33 -12.53 6.82 -4.57
N LYS A 34 -13.20 6.73 -3.43
CA LYS A 34 -12.52 6.70 -2.12
C LYS A 34 -11.60 5.48 -2.07
N LEU A 35 -10.30 5.72 -2.01
CA LEU A 35 -9.28 4.68 -1.94
C LEU A 35 -8.90 4.38 -0.47
N THR A 36 -8.59 3.12 -0.20
CA THR A 36 -7.98 2.63 1.03
C THR A 36 -6.67 1.91 0.71
N ILE A 37 -5.87 1.68 1.75
CA ILE A 37 -4.68 0.83 1.65
C ILE A 37 -5.12 -0.62 1.56
N ASP A 38 -4.60 -1.32 0.56
CA ASP A 38 -4.59 -2.78 0.52
C ASP A 38 -3.15 -3.28 0.38
N HIS A 39 -2.88 -4.49 0.87
CA HIS A 39 -1.54 -5.09 0.81
C HIS A 39 -1.48 -6.15 -0.28
N PHE A 40 -0.57 -5.98 -1.26
CA PHE A 40 -0.42 -6.90 -2.40
C PHE A 40 -0.11 -8.33 -1.94
N ILE A 41 0.82 -8.47 -0.99
CA ILE A 41 0.98 -9.67 -0.18
C ILE A 41 0.30 -9.40 1.16
N PRO A 42 -0.72 -10.19 1.56
CA PRO A 42 -1.39 -10.01 2.85
C PRO A 42 -0.41 -10.07 4.02
N ILE A 43 -0.60 -9.19 5.01
CA ILE A 43 0.21 -9.21 6.25
C ILE A 43 0.12 -10.57 6.94
N SER A 44 -1.04 -11.22 6.94
CA SER A 44 -1.25 -12.55 7.53
C SER A 44 -0.44 -13.66 6.86
N LEU A 45 0.05 -13.43 5.63
CA LEU A 45 0.91 -14.35 4.87
C LEU A 45 2.37 -13.91 4.87
N GLY A 46 2.75 -12.96 5.73
CA GLY A 46 4.12 -12.44 5.84
C GLY A 46 4.43 -11.27 4.90
N GLY A 47 3.41 -10.61 4.35
CA GLY A 47 3.59 -9.36 3.61
C GLY A 47 4.07 -8.22 4.50
N SER A 48 4.95 -7.38 3.97
CA SER A 48 5.46 -6.20 4.69
C SER A 48 4.48 -5.04 4.64
N ASP A 49 4.40 -4.27 5.71
CA ASP A 49 3.69 -2.99 5.73
C ASP A 49 4.63 -1.87 5.27
N CYS A 50 4.73 -1.72 3.95
CA CYS A 50 5.59 -0.75 3.29
C CYS A 50 5.00 -0.32 1.94
N LEU A 51 5.41 0.84 1.42
CA LEU A 51 4.88 1.40 0.17
C LEU A 51 4.98 0.44 -1.03
N SER A 52 6.04 -0.36 -1.13
CA SER A 52 6.19 -1.33 -2.23
C SER A 52 5.18 -2.47 -2.19
N ASN A 53 4.55 -2.72 -1.04
CA ASN A 53 3.52 -3.74 -0.86
C ASN A 53 2.11 -3.13 -0.73
N ILE A 54 1.97 -1.80 -0.83
CA ILE A 54 0.69 -1.10 -0.71
C ILE A 54 0.12 -0.80 -2.10
N LEU A 55 -1.18 -1.07 -2.26
CA LEU A 55 -1.98 -0.72 -3.43
C LEU A 55 -3.17 0.16 -3.00
N PRO A 56 -3.55 1.18 -3.80
CA PRO A 56 -4.82 1.85 -3.63
C PRO A 56 -5.97 0.94 -4.08
N ALA A 57 -6.93 0.67 -3.21
CA ALA A 57 -8.11 -0.14 -3.51
C ALA A 57 -9.40 0.61 -3.15
N CYS A 58 -10.48 0.36 -3.89
CA CYS A 58 -11.80 0.95 -3.64
C CYS A 58 -12.66 0.13 -2.69
#